data_AF-A0A962I254-F1
#
_entry.id   AF-A0A962I254-F1
#
_cell.length_a   1.000
_cell.length_b   1.000
_cell.length_c   1.000
_cell.angle_alpha   90.00
_cell.angle_beta   90.00
_cell.angle_gamma   90.00
#
_symmetry.space_group_name_H-M   'P 1'
#
loop_
_entity.id
_entity.type
_entity.pdbx_description
1 polymer ?
#
loop_
_entity_poly.entity_id
_entity_poly.type
_entity_poly.pdbx_seq_one_letter_code
_entity_poly.pdbx_strand_id
1 'polypeptide(L)'
;MSTLFFVGLALTLVCSLIVLIRIFKSSVLLGVVCLFFSPATLYALARNWNDPDTDIKWPFFLSLIFTGMMLYGAYNIGASVYEEELMAMTDADIAEISDGDPEMIEMVRSQRDALRAEYQWDPNTGASEGSDPFGQLRATVELDSDTETSFGPLSDEAHLSMNYEAAASGLKYQRGTARFESARVELPLPTHFRFVSIDLLEPQARVRERDLPPGSFGWIVHERMDMAREEAWWIEVRFHADGHLDDLGADLGAALGSAPTVLRNTDEGILKPKWHGNYRAATWLEARPDGRYDAHAAYLVRHGVLQYTVPAVSVEDREVALRACRLMAARSETDRGWTPRDYQAGNDKDAGMTLAQWISAQAAEVAAGRAVESESGAG
;
A
#
# COMPACT_ATOMS: atom_id res chain seq x y z
N MET A 1 -18.18 -12.47 17.38
CA MET A 1 -18.40 -11.16 16.73
C MET A 1 -19.72 -11.08 15.96
N SER A 2 -20.19 -12.19 15.35
CA SER A 2 -21.53 -12.31 14.76
C SER A 2 -22.68 -11.87 15.70
N THR A 3 -22.56 -12.13 17.00
CA THR A 3 -23.52 -11.70 18.02
C THR A 3 -23.74 -10.19 18.06
N LEU A 4 -22.71 -9.35 17.88
CA LEU A 4 -22.87 -7.90 17.89
C LEU A 4 -23.70 -7.40 16.71
N PHE A 5 -23.53 -8.01 15.53
CA PHE A 5 -24.33 -7.69 14.35
C PHE A 5 -25.81 -8.00 14.59
N PHE A 6 -26.14 -9.21 15.05
CA PHE A 6 -27.54 -9.61 15.27
C PHE A 6 -28.20 -8.84 16.42
N VAL A 7 -27.46 -8.54 17.50
CA VAL A 7 -27.95 -7.69 18.59
C VAL A 7 -28.19 -6.27 18.08
N GLY A 8 -27.25 -5.69 17.31
CA GLY A 8 -27.42 -4.37 16.71
C GLY A 8 -28.62 -4.30 15.77
N LEU A 9 -28.81 -5.33 14.94
CA LEU A 9 -29.95 -5.46 14.03
C LEU A 9 -31.29 -5.53 14.81
N ALA A 10 -31.38 -6.38 15.83
CA ALA A 10 -32.59 -6.52 16.65
C ALA A 10 -32.95 -5.21 17.36
N LEU A 11 -31.96 -4.55 17.96
CA LEU A 11 -32.16 -3.28 18.65
C LEU A 11 -32.54 -2.15 17.69
N THR A 12 -31.90 -2.07 16.52
CA THR A 12 -32.23 -1.11 15.47
C THR A 12 -33.67 -1.30 14.99
N LEU A 13 -34.11 -2.55 14.80
CA LEU A 13 -35.46 -2.88 14.38
C LEU A 13 -36.49 -2.48 15.45
N VAL A 14 -36.25 -2.80 16.73
CA VAL A 14 -37.13 -2.40 17.84
C VAL A 14 -37.26 -0.88 17.93
N CYS A 15 -36.15 -0.15 17.88
CA CYS A 15 -36.16 1.32 17.90
C CYS A 15 -36.91 1.90 16.69
N SER A 16 -36.66 1.36 15.50
CA SER A 16 -37.33 1.80 14.27
C SER A 16 -38.84 1.57 14.33
N LEU A 17 -39.28 0.46 14.93
CA LEU A 17 -40.69 0.13 15.10
C LEU A 17 -41.37 1.05 16.14
N ILE A 18 -40.67 1.39 17.22
CA ILE A 18 -41.14 2.41 18.20
C ILE A 18 -41.29 3.78 17.54
N VAL A 19 -40.32 4.22 16.73
CA VAL A 19 -40.41 5.46 15.95
C VAL A 19 -41.63 5.42 15.04
N LEU A 20 -41.82 4.32 14.30
CA LEU A 20 -42.92 4.16 13.37
C LEU A 20 -44.28 4.24 14.09
N ILE A 21 -44.47 3.53 15.20
CA ILE A 21 -45.71 3.57 16.00
C ILE A 21 -46.02 5.00 16.46
N ARG A 22 -45.00 5.74 16.93
CA ARG A 22 -45.19 7.14 17.35
C ARG A 22 -45.56 8.06 16.19
N ILE A 23 -44.98 7.85 15.01
CA ILE A 23 -45.35 8.61 13.80
C ILE A 23 -46.78 8.25 13.35
N PHE A 24 -47.19 6.99 13.40
CA PHE A 24 -48.56 6.59 13.03
C PHE A 24 -49.64 7.23 13.92
N LYS A 25 -49.31 7.51 15.19
CA LYS A 25 -50.22 8.25 16.08
C LYS A 25 -50.44 9.70 15.64
N SER A 26 -49.46 10.34 15.01
CA SER A 26 -49.59 11.72 14.52
C SER A 26 -50.13 11.81 13.09
N SER A 27 -49.66 10.93 12.20
CA SER A 27 -50.12 10.86 10.81
C SER A 27 -49.80 9.51 10.17
N VAL A 28 -50.86 8.79 9.78
CA VAL A 28 -50.77 7.51 9.07
C VAL A 28 -50.00 7.67 7.75
N LEU A 29 -50.27 8.73 6.99
CA LEU A 29 -49.60 9.01 5.72
C LEU A 29 -48.09 9.21 5.92
N LEU A 30 -47.70 9.99 6.93
CA LEU A 30 -46.29 10.23 7.24
C LEU A 30 -45.58 8.93 7.66
N GLY A 31 -46.27 8.06 8.42
CA GLY A 31 -45.76 6.74 8.79
C GLY A 31 -45.47 5.86 7.57
N VAL A 32 -46.38 5.83 6.60
CA VAL A 32 -46.19 5.09 5.33
C VAL A 32 -45.02 5.68 4.54
N VAL A 33 -44.92 7.00 4.42
CA VAL A 33 -43.80 7.65 3.71
C VAL A 33 -42.46 7.33 4.38
N CYS A 34 -42.37 7.35 5.71
CA CYS A 34 -41.15 7.02 6.44
C CYS A 34 -40.71 5.56 6.26
N LEU A 35 -41.64 4.64 5.98
CA LEU A 35 -41.35 3.22 5.74
C LEU A 35 -40.62 3.00 4.41
N PHE A 36 -41.02 3.72 3.36
CA PHE A 36 -40.41 3.61 2.02
C PHE A 36 -39.27 4.60 1.78
N PHE A 37 -39.21 5.70 2.54
CA PHE A 37 -38.23 6.75 2.34
C PHE A 37 -37.61 7.16 3.67
N SER A 38 -36.52 6.49 4.06
CA SER A 38 -35.85 6.73 5.34
C SER A 38 -35.50 8.20 5.61
N PRO A 39 -35.12 9.05 4.64
CA PRO A 39 -34.83 10.46 4.91
C PRO A 39 -36.05 11.24 5.41
N ALA A 40 -37.29 10.79 5.15
CA ALA A 40 -38.49 11.42 5.70
C ALA A 40 -38.59 11.33 7.22
N THR A 41 -37.88 10.39 7.86
CA THR A 41 -37.82 10.31 9.33
C THR A 41 -37.19 11.54 9.95
N LEU A 42 -36.28 12.23 9.26
CA LEU A 42 -35.71 13.50 9.71
C LEU A 42 -36.75 14.61 9.77
N TYR A 43 -37.66 14.65 8.79
CA TYR A 43 -38.78 15.60 8.80
C TYR A 43 -39.75 15.30 9.95
N ALA A 44 -40.09 14.02 10.16
CA ALA A 44 -40.94 13.60 11.28
C ALA A 44 -40.29 13.92 12.65
N LEU A 45 -38.97 13.79 12.75
CA LEU A 45 -38.19 14.11 13.93
C LEU A 45 -38.26 15.62 14.25
N ALA A 46 -38.04 16.46 13.24
CA ALA A 46 -38.14 17.92 13.39
C ALA A 46 -39.57 18.36 13.76
N ARG A 47 -40.59 17.76 13.13
CA ARG A 47 -41.99 18.09 13.36
C ARG A 47 -42.48 17.72 14.77
N ASN A 48 -42.06 16.57 15.29
CA ASN A 48 -42.50 16.07 16.61
C ASN A 48 -41.49 16.39 17.74
N TRP A 49 -40.56 17.33 17.52
CA TRP A 49 -39.41 17.57 18.41
C TRP A 49 -39.79 18.01 19.84
N ASN A 50 -41.00 18.53 20.06
CA ASN A 50 -41.46 19.03 21.37
C ASN A 50 -42.84 18.51 21.78
N ASP A 51 -43.36 17.49 21.11
CA ASP A 51 -44.64 16.89 21.47
C ASP A 51 -44.41 15.67 22.39
N PRO A 52 -44.80 15.72 23.68
CA PRO A 52 -44.51 14.65 24.63
C PRO A 52 -45.16 13.31 24.26
N ASP A 53 -46.28 13.32 23.54
CA ASP A 53 -47.00 12.11 23.15
C ASP A 53 -46.40 11.45 21.88
N THR A 54 -45.68 12.23 21.07
CA THR A 54 -45.12 11.80 19.78
C THR A 54 -43.61 11.99 19.67
N ASP A 55 -42.92 12.29 20.79
CA ASP A 55 -41.47 12.50 20.82
C ASP A 55 -40.73 11.27 20.27
N ILE A 56 -39.91 11.43 19.24
CA ILE A 56 -39.12 10.32 18.67
C ILE A 56 -37.61 10.53 18.81
N LYS A 57 -37.15 11.55 19.56
CA LYS A 57 -35.72 11.89 19.70
C LYS A 57 -34.89 10.71 20.20
N TRP A 58 -35.25 10.18 21.35
CA TRP A 58 -34.52 9.07 21.97
C TRP A 58 -34.48 7.80 21.11
N PRO A 59 -35.62 7.26 20.63
CA PRO A 59 -35.58 6.05 19.82
C PRO A 59 -34.87 6.26 18.47
N PHE A 60 -34.88 7.47 17.91
CA PHE A 60 -34.12 7.81 16.69
C PHE A 60 -32.60 7.82 16.93
N PHE A 61 -32.11 8.49 17.99
CA PHE A 61 -30.67 8.52 18.25
C PHE A 61 -30.13 7.15 18.69
N LEU A 62 -30.93 6.37 19.43
CA LEU A 62 -30.59 4.99 19.76
C LEU A 62 -30.47 4.11 18.50
N SER A 63 -31.38 4.25 17.53
CA SER A 63 -31.28 3.48 16.29
C SER A 63 -30.02 3.81 15.48
N LEU A 64 -29.56 5.07 15.49
CA LEU A 64 -28.27 5.46 14.88
C LEU A 64 -27.07 4.77 15.54
N ILE A 65 -27.03 4.74 16.88
CA ILE A 65 -25.96 4.06 17.63
C ILE A 65 -25.95 2.56 17.30
N PHE A 66 -27.13 1.92 17.30
CA PHE A 66 -27.25 0.50 16.97
C PHE A 66 -26.94 0.20 15.50
N THR A 67 -27.24 1.12 14.59
CA THR A 67 -26.82 1.03 13.18
C THR A 67 -25.30 1.08 13.07
N GLY A 68 -24.63 1.97 13.81
CA GLY A 68 -23.17 2.01 13.88
C GLY A 68 -22.57 0.71 14.41
N MET A 69 -23.15 0.15 15.48
CA MET A 69 -22.74 -1.15 16.03
C MET A 69 -22.96 -2.29 15.03
N MET A 70 -24.07 -2.26 14.26
CA MET A 70 -24.35 -3.22 13.20
C MET A 70 -23.31 -3.12 12.07
N LEU A 71 -22.98 -1.91 11.61
CA LEU A 71 -21.95 -1.70 10.58
C LEU A 71 -20.58 -2.18 11.04
N TYR A 72 -20.21 -1.91 12.29
CA TYR A 72 -18.98 -2.43 12.88
C TYR A 72 -19.00 -3.97 12.95
N GLY A 73 -20.12 -4.57 13.36
CA GLY A 73 -20.29 -6.02 13.34
C GLY A 73 -20.16 -6.61 11.93
N ALA A 74 -20.78 -5.99 10.93
CA ALA A 74 -20.72 -6.42 9.53
C ALA A 74 -19.30 -6.34 8.95
N TYR A 75 -18.56 -5.26 9.25
CA TYR A 75 -17.17 -5.10 8.84
C TYR A 75 -16.30 -6.25 9.39
N ASN A 76 -16.46 -6.59 10.67
CA ASN A 76 -15.71 -7.67 11.30
C ASN A 76 -16.13 -9.07 10.84
N ILE A 77 -17.43 -9.29 10.56
CA ILE A 77 -17.90 -10.56 9.96
C ILE A 77 -17.31 -10.73 8.57
N GLY A 78 -17.27 -9.66 7.76
CA GLY A 78 -16.64 -9.68 6.45
C GLY A 78 -15.19 -10.14 6.53
N ALA A 79 -14.42 -9.56 7.45
CA ALA A 79 -13.03 -9.97 7.69
C ALA A 79 -12.93 -11.46 8.09
N SER A 80 -13.74 -11.93 9.04
CA SER A 80 -13.67 -13.34 9.48
C SER A 80 -14.15 -14.35 8.44
N VAL A 81 -15.13 -13.99 7.60
CA VAL A 81 -15.62 -14.87 6.52
C VAL A 81 -14.57 -14.99 5.43
N TYR A 82 -13.88 -13.89 5.08
CA TYR A 82 -12.74 -13.93 4.18
C TYR A 82 -11.65 -14.87 4.70
N GLU A 83 -11.32 -14.80 5.99
CA GLU A 83 -10.33 -15.67 6.63
C GLU A 83 -10.77 -17.14 6.66
N GLU A 84 -12.02 -17.43 7.00
CA GLU A 84 -12.56 -18.80 7.04
C GLU A 84 -12.66 -19.43 5.64
N GLU A 85 -13.09 -18.66 4.64
CA GLU A 85 -13.14 -19.11 3.25
C GLU A 85 -11.73 -19.40 2.70
N LEU A 86 -10.74 -18.56 3.02
CA LEU A 86 -9.32 -18.82 2.73
C LEU A 86 -8.80 -20.09 3.41
N MET A 87 -9.21 -20.36 4.64
CA MET A 87 -8.81 -21.58 5.37
C MET A 87 -9.51 -22.85 4.89
N ALA A 88 -10.74 -22.74 4.39
CA ALA A 88 -11.54 -23.86 3.88
C ALA A 88 -11.22 -24.20 2.41
N MET A 89 -10.58 -23.29 1.67
CA MET A 89 -10.28 -23.45 0.25
C MET A 89 -9.26 -24.59 0.04
N THR A 90 -9.69 -25.63 -0.69
CA THR A 90 -8.82 -26.76 -1.00
C THR A 90 -7.86 -26.40 -2.13
N ASP A 91 -6.76 -27.16 -2.26
CA ASP A 91 -5.80 -26.94 -3.36
C ASP A 91 -6.43 -27.11 -4.75
N ALA A 92 -7.56 -27.83 -4.85
CA ALA A 92 -8.33 -27.97 -6.09
C ALA A 92 -9.14 -26.70 -6.39
N ASP A 93 -9.79 -26.11 -5.39
CA ASP A 93 -10.56 -24.86 -5.55
C ASP A 93 -9.63 -23.69 -5.91
N ILE A 94 -8.44 -23.65 -5.31
CA ILE A 94 -7.39 -22.66 -5.63
C ILE A 94 -6.92 -22.83 -7.09
N ALA A 95 -6.79 -24.07 -7.58
CA ALA A 95 -6.38 -24.34 -8.96
C ALA A 95 -7.48 -24.00 -9.99
N GLU A 96 -8.75 -24.09 -9.60
CA GLU A 96 -9.89 -23.73 -10.45
C GLU A 96 -10.11 -22.21 -10.52
N ILE A 97 -10.02 -21.49 -9.39
CA ILE A 97 -10.21 -20.02 -9.33
C ILE A 97 -9.06 -19.26 -10.01
N SER A 98 -7.87 -19.84 -10.02
CA SER A 98 -6.67 -19.21 -10.59
C SER A 98 -6.56 -19.31 -12.11
N ASP A 99 -7.52 -19.95 -12.80
CA ASP A 99 -7.49 -20.19 -14.26
C ASP A 99 -6.16 -20.82 -14.74
N GLY A 100 -5.52 -21.60 -13.85
CA GLY A 100 -4.21 -22.21 -14.08
C GLY A 100 -2.99 -21.30 -13.90
N ASP A 101 -3.12 -20.10 -13.29
CA ASP A 101 -1.97 -19.24 -12.96
C ASP A 101 -1.21 -19.79 -11.72
N PRO A 102 -0.02 -20.38 -11.90
CA PRO A 102 0.75 -20.95 -10.80
C PRO A 102 1.16 -19.91 -9.75
N GLU A 103 1.31 -18.62 -10.13
CA GLU A 103 1.67 -17.55 -9.18
C GLU A 103 0.49 -17.23 -8.25
N MET A 104 -0.73 -17.19 -8.79
CA MET A 104 -1.92 -16.95 -7.98
C MET A 104 -2.18 -18.13 -7.04
N ILE A 105 -1.96 -19.36 -7.52
CA ILE A 105 -2.05 -20.58 -6.70
C ILE A 105 -1.06 -20.52 -5.53
N GLU A 106 0.20 -20.17 -5.80
CA GLU A 106 1.23 -20.09 -4.77
C GLU A 106 1.00 -18.95 -3.78
N MET A 107 0.50 -17.80 -4.25
CA MET A 107 0.14 -16.67 -3.38
C MET A 107 -1.02 -17.04 -2.44
N VAL A 108 -2.09 -17.66 -2.95
CA VAL A 108 -3.24 -18.06 -2.13
C VAL A 108 -2.82 -19.17 -1.15
N ARG A 109 -1.95 -20.11 -1.58
CA ARG A 109 -1.36 -21.12 -0.68
C ARG A 109 -0.50 -20.49 0.41
N SER A 110 0.38 -19.55 0.07
CA SER A 110 1.23 -18.85 1.02
C SER A 110 0.43 -18.05 2.04
N GLN A 111 -0.63 -17.35 1.60
CA GLN A 111 -1.53 -16.64 2.51
C GLN A 111 -2.29 -17.60 3.43
N ARG A 112 -2.80 -18.71 2.90
CA ARG A 112 -3.46 -19.76 3.68
C ARG A 112 -2.52 -20.39 4.71
N ASP A 113 -1.28 -20.69 4.31
CA ASP A 113 -0.30 -21.34 5.18
C ASP A 113 0.20 -20.40 6.28
N ALA A 114 0.37 -19.10 5.98
CA ALA A 114 0.66 -18.09 7.00
C ALA A 114 -0.51 -17.95 8.00
N LEU A 115 -1.75 -17.90 7.50
CA LEU A 115 -2.94 -17.86 8.36
C LEU A 115 -3.06 -19.11 9.23
N ARG A 116 -2.78 -20.30 8.67
CA ARG A 116 -2.79 -21.57 9.39
C ARG A 116 -1.68 -21.60 10.46
N ALA A 117 -0.49 -21.09 10.17
CA ALA A 117 0.59 -20.98 11.15
C ALA A 117 0.24 -20.03 12.30
N GLU A 118 -0.44 -18.92 12.02
CA GLU A 118 -0.93 -17.98 13.03
C GLU A 118 -2.04 -18.59 13.90
N TYR A 119 -2.98 -19.34 13.33
CA TYR A 119 -4.07 -20.00 14.07
C TYR A 119 -3.64 -21.28 14.81
N GLN A 120 -2.58 -21.95 14.35
CA GLN A 120 -2.05 -23.16 14.98
C GLN A 120 -1.11 -22.84 16.14
N TRP A 121 -0.76 -21.57 16.35
CA TRP A 121 -0.11 -21.10 17.56
C TRP A 121 -1.10 -21.13 18.73
N ASP A 122 -1.10 -22.23 19.48
CA ASP A 122 -1.88 -22.39 20.72
C ASP A 122 -1.09 -21.78 21.90
N PRO A 123 -1.53 -20.64 22.47
CA PRO A 123 -0.86 -20.00 23.61
C PRO A 123 -0.94 -20.83 24.90
N ASN A 124 -1.76 -21.88 24.95
CA ASN A 124 -1.90 -22.80 26.09
C ASN A 124 -1.14 -24.12 25.92
N THR A 125 -0.61 -24.45 24.74
CA THR A 125 0.48 -25.44 24.62
C THR A 125 1.80 -24.77 24.99
N GLY A 126 1.91 -24.36 26.25
CA GLY A 126 3.21 -24.11 26.86
C GLY A 126 4.09 -25.35 26.72
N ALA A 127 5.33 -25.14 26.29
CA ALA A 127 6.40 -26.12 26.07
C ALA A 127 6.39 -26.88 24.73
N SER A 128 6.90 -26.22 23.69
CA SER A 128 8.05 -26.85 23.03
C SER A 128 9.30 -26.47 23.83
N GLU A 129 9.88 -27.44 24.53
CA GLU A 129 11.24 -27.35 25.06
C GLU A 129 12.20 -26.96 23.94
N GLY A 130 12.93 -25.86 24.12
CA GLY A 130 14.09 -25.55 23.29
C GLY A 130 14.12 -24.12 22.79
N SER A 131 15.06 -23.37 23.37
CA SER A 131 15.54 -22.04 22.98
C SER A 131 14.62 -20.86 23.30
N ASP A 132 14.78 -20.37 24.53
CA ASP A 132 14.55 -18.96 24.87
C ASP A 132 15.80 -18.16 24.43
N PRO A 133 15.77 -17.38 23.34
CA PRO A 133 16.90 -16.56 22.90
C PRO A 133 17.13 -15.32 23.76
N PHE A 134 16.26 -15.01 24.73
CA PHE A 134 16.38 -13.83 25.59
C PHE A 134 16.79 -14.13 27.04
N GLY A 135 16.80 -15.40 27.45
CA GLY A 135 17.19 -15.82 28.80
C GLY A 135 18.69 -15.79 29.12
N GLN A 136 19.58 -15.70 28.13
CA GLN A 136 21.04 -15.74 28.36
C GLN A 136 21.70 -14.36 28.57
N LEU A 137 21.03 -13.24 28.32
CA LEU A 137 21.62 -11.90 28.47
C LEU A 137 21.51 -11.31 29.88
N ARG A 138 21.04 -12.08 30.86
CA ARG A 138 20.84 -11.61 32.25
C ARG A 138 21.82 -12.16 33.28
N ALA A 139 22.80 -12.96 32.87
CA ALA A 139 23.83 -13.46 33.78
C ALA A 139 25.13 -12.68 33.61
N THR A 140 25.59 -12.09 34.72
CA THR A 140 26.95 -11.58 34.98
C THR A 140 27.41 -10.36 34.17
N VAL A 141 26.96 -9.17 34.60
CA VAL A 141 27.81 -7.96 34.58
C VAL A 141 28.22 -7.71 36.03
N GLU A 142 29.34 -8.28 36.43
CA GLU A 142 30.10 -7.79 37.59
C GLU A 142 30.72 -6.44 37.17
N LEU A 143 30.26 -5.36 37.80
CA LEU A 143 30.84 -4.04 37.64
C LEU A 143 32.21 -4.01 38.32
N ASP A 144 33.27 -4.17 37.53
CA ASP A 144 34.63 -3.84 37.92
C ASP A 144 34.79 -2.30 37.81
N SER A 145 34.92 -1.63 38.95
CA SER A 145 34.69 -0.19 39.09
C SER A 145 35.86 0.73 38.74
N ASP A 146 36.98 0.20 38.24
CA ASP A 146 38.25 0.97 38.20
C ASP A 146 38.83 1.16 36.78
N THR A 147 38.05 0.99 35.72
CA THR A 147 38.51 1.32 34.36
C THR A 147 38.13 2.75 34.00
N GLU A 148 39.07 3.70 34.16
CA GLU A 148 39.00 5.02 33.55
C GLU A 148 38.83 4.85 32.02
N THR A 149 37.58 4.90 31.57
CA THR A 149 37.24 4.78 30.16
C THR A 149 37.59 6.12 29.51
N SER A 150 38.82 6.21 29.00
CA SER A 150 39.25 7.30 28.14
C SER A 150 38.32 7.34 26.92
N PHE A 151 37.41 8.33 26.88
CA PHE A 151 36.58 8.62 25.71
C PHE A 151 37.52 8.99 24.55
N GLY A 152 37.84 8.02 23.70
CA GLY A 152 38.44 8.27 22.40
C GLY A 152 37.51 9.15 21.57
N PRO A 153 38.03 9.84 20.53
CA PRO A 153 37.18 10.56 19.58
C PRO A 153 36.07 9.62 19.08
N LEU A 154 34.82 10.12 19.07
CA LEU A 154 33.68 9.41 18.51
C LEU A 154 34.07 8.88 17.12
N SER A 155 33.81 7.60 16.87
CA SER A 155 34.06 7.01 15.55
C SER A 155 33.21 7.73 14.49
N ASP A 156 33.71 7.80 13.26
CA ASP A 156 33.01 8.42 12.13
C ASP A 156 31.60 7.80 11.92
N GLU A 157 31.43 6.51 12.25
CA GLU A 157 30.14 5.81 12.23
C GLU A 157 29.11 6.40 13.21
N ALA A 158 29.54 6.82 14.41
CA ALA A 158 28.65 7.44 15.39
C ALA A 158 28.19 8.82 14.91
N HIS A 159 29.07 9.57 14.25
CA HIS A 159 28.72 10.85 13.62
C HIS A 159 27.71 10.69 12.48
N LEU A 160 27.88 9.68 11.62
CA LEU A 160 26.92 9.36 10.55
C LEU A 160 25.56 8.96 11.10
N SER A 161 25.53 8.10 12.12
CA SER A 161 24.29 7.66 12.77
C SER A 161 23.51 8.82 13.37
N MET A 162 24.19 9.75 14.06
CA MET A 162 23.58 10.97 14.59
C MET A 162 23.03 11.87 13.48
N ASN A 163 23.73 11.99 12.35
CA ASN A 163 23.26 12.78 11.21
C ASN A 163 22.01 12.17 10.59
N TYR A 164 21.95 10.84 10.46
CA TYR A 164 20.76 10.14 9.97
C TYR A 164 19.56 10.30 10.89
N GLU A 165 19.75 10.19 12.19
CA GLU A 165 18.68 10.36 13.18
C GLU A 165 18.15 11.80 13.18
N ALA A 166 19.05 12.79 13.15
CA ALA A 166 18.68 14.20 13.09
C ALA A 166 17.87 14.51 11.83
N ALA A 167 18.30 14.01 10.67
CA ALA A 167 17.58 14.19 9.41
C ALA A 167 16.22 13.46 9.40
N ALA A 168 16.15 12.24 9.95
CA ALA A 168 14.91 11.47 10.03
C ALA A 168 13.87 12.11 10.98
N SER A 169 14.32 12.76 12.06
CA SER A 169 13.44 13.39 13.05
C SER A 169 12.60 14.56 12.49
N GLY A 170 13.07 15.19 11.41
CA GLY A 170 12.39 16.30 10.74
C GLY A 170 11.31 15.87 9.74
N LEU A 171 11.22 14.58 9.41
CA LEU A 171 10.31 14.08 8.39
C LEU A 171 8.86 14.12 8.87
N LYS A 172 7.99 14.79 8.11
CA LYS A 172 6.55 14.72 8.31
C LYS A 172 5.95 13.66 7.41
N TYR A 173 5.28 12.71 8.03
CA TYR A 173 4.68 11.59 7.37
C TYR A 173 3.19 11.85 7.10
N GLN A 174 2.78 11.75 5.84
CA GLN A 174 1.37 11.75 5.44
C GLN A 174 0.83 10.32 5.42
N ARG A 175 -0.33 10.10 6.03
CA ARG A 175 -1.09 8.84 6.00
C ARG A 175 -2.39 9.03 5.23
N GLY A 176 -2.98 7.93 4.76
CA GLY A 176 -4.22 7.97 3.98
C GLY A 176 -3.94 8.18 2.50
N THR A 177 -4.52 9.21 1.89
CA THR A 177 -4.36 9.47 0.45
C THR A 177 -3.25 10.49 0.18
N ALA A 178 -2.29 10.14 -0.67
CA ALA A 178 -1.34 11.08 -1.26
C ALA A 178 -1.88 11.56 -2.62
N ARG A 179 -1.83 12.86 -2.89
CA ARG A 179 -2.31 13.46 -4.14
C ARG A 179 -1.14 14.05 -4.92
N PHE A 180 -1.02 13.66 -6.19
CA PHE A 180 0.03 14.07 -7.10
C PHE A 180 -0.57 14.98 -8.18
N GLU A 181 -0.67 16.28 -7.88
CA GLU A 181 -1.40 17.24 -8.72
C GLU A 181 -0.90 17.29 -10.17
N SER A 182 0.43 17.29 -10.36
CA SER A 182 1.03 17.33 -11.70
C SER A 182 0.72 16.08 -12.51
N ALA A 183 0.49 14.93 -11.87
CA ALA A 183 0.11 13.68 -12.52
C ALA A 183 -1.41 13.46 -12.60
N ARG A 184 -2.22 14.27 -11.89
CA ARG A 184 -3.67 14.05 -11.71
C ARG A 184 -4.00 12.67 -11.14
N VAL A 185 -3.19 12.22 -10.18
CA VAL A 185 -3.32 10.91 -9.52
C VAL A 185 -3.51 11.07 -8.02
N GLU A 186 -4.43 10.30 -7.48
CA GLU A 186 -4.56 10.01 -6.06
C GLU A 186 -4.02 8.60 -5.77
N LEU A 187 -3.30 8.46 -4.66
CA LEU A 187 -2.75 7.21 -4.19
C LEU A 187 -3.23 6.96 -2.76
N PRO A 188 -4.31 6.17 -2.56
CA PRO A 188 -4.68 5.65 -1.26
C PRO A 188 -3.58 4.71 -0.73
N LEU A 189 -2.78 5.19 0.21
CA LEU A 189 -1.70 4.43 0.83
C LEU A 189 -2.29 3.31 1.70
N PRO A 190 -1.69 2.10 1.70
CA PRO A 190 -2.08 1.07 2.66
C PRO A 190 -1.79 1.50 4.11
N THR A 191 -2.47 0.88 5.07
CA THR A 191 -2.49 1.27 6.51
C THR A 191 -1.10 1.52 7.11
N HIS A 192 -0.12 0.70 6.75
CA HIS A 192 1.23 0.72 7.31
C HIS A 192 2.23 1.51 6.47
N PHE A 193 1.80 2.17 5.40
CA PHE A 193 2.65 3.00 4.55
C PHE A 193 2.40 4.48 4.80
N ARG A 194 3.46 5.25 4.64
CA ARG A 194 3.48 6.70 4.85
C ARG A 194 4.18 7.36 3.69
N PHE A 195 3.70 8.51 3.28
CA PHE A 195 4.32 9.32 2.23
C PHE A 195 5.08 10.50 2.85
N VAL A 196 6.26 10.79 2.31
CA VAL A 196 7.09 11.95 2.65
C VAL A 196 7.34 12.73 1.36
N SER A 197 6.96 14.00 1.33
CA SER A 197 7.11 14.84 0.13
C SER A 197 8.58 15.20 -0.13
N ILE A 198 8.90 15.49 -1.39
CA ILE A 198 10.26 15.85 -1.81
C ILE A 198 10.84 17.04 -1.02
N ASP A 199 10.01 18.06 -0.71
CA ASP A 199 10.42 19.24 0.04
C ASP A 199 10.96 18.92 1.44
N LEU A 200 10.53 17.79 2.02
CA LEU A 200 10.97 17.34 3.34
C LEU A 200 12.10 16.32 3.26
N LEU A 201 12.35 15.74 2.08
CA LEU A 201 13.35 14.70 1.87
C LEU A 201 14.73 15.23 1.56
N GLU A 202 14.87 16.49 1.13
CA GLU A 202 16.16 17.06 0.74
C GLU A 202 17.26 16.88 1.83
N PRO A 203 17.00 17.12 3.13
CA PRO A 203 18.00 16.87 4.17
C PRO A 203 18.39 15.38 4.25
N GLN A 204 17.41 14.48 4.15
CA GLN A 204 17.64 13.04 4.23
C GLN A 204 18.42 12.52 3.03
N ALA A 205 18.11 13.02 1.84
CA ALA A 205 18.79 12.66 0.60
C ALA A 205 20.25 13.13 0.62
N ARG A 206 20.51 14.33 1.14
CA ARG A 206 21.87 14.88 1.28
C ARG A 206 22.74 14.08 2.25
N VAL A 207 22.21 13.68 3.40
CA VAL A 207 22.96 12.84 4.37
C VAL A 207 23.26 11.46 3.77
N ARG A 208 22.41 10.96 2.89
CA ARG A 208 22.60 9.70 2.15
C ARG A 208 23.44 9.85 0.88
N GLU A 209 23.99 11.04 0.63
CA GLU A 209 24.75 11.36 -0.58
C GLU A 209 24.02 10.94 -1.87
N ARG A 210 22.70 11.11 -1.87
CA ARG A 210 21.84 10.70 -2.98
C ARG A 210 21.14 11.90 -3.56
N ASP A 211 21.34 12.10 -4.85
CA ASP A 211 20.55 13.08 -5.61
C ASP A 211 19.12 12.60 -5.80
N LEU A 212 18.17 13.51 -5.61
CA LEU A 212 16.77 13.27 -5.90
C LEU A 212 16.54 13.50 -7.41
N PRO A 213 16.13 12.47 -8.17
CA PRO A 213 15.85 12.61 -9.60
C PRO A 213 14.85 13.72 -9.92
N PRO A 214 14.99 14.40 -11.07
CA PRO A 214 14.06 15.44 -11.47
C PRO A 214 12.65 14.86 -11.70
N GLY A 215 11.64 15.49 -11.13
CA GLY A 215 10.25 15.02 -11.21
C GLY A 215 9.85 14.04 -10.09
N SER A 216 10.71 13.79 -9.11
CA SER A 216 10.35 13.00 -7.92
C SER A 216 9.34 13.76 -7.06
N PHE A 217 8.26 13.10 -6.64
CA PHE A 217 7.28 13.66 -5.71
C PHE A 217 7.66 13.41 -4.26
N GLY A 218 8.35 12.30 -4.01
CA GLY A 218 8.77 11.93 -2.67
C GLY A 218 8.94 10.42 -2.49
N TRP A 219 8.96 9.98 -1.24
CA TRP A 219 9.19 8.59 -0.85
C TRP A 219 7.97 8.05 -0.11
N ILE A 220 7.62 6.80 -0.41
CA ILE A 220 6.68 6.01 0.38
C ILE A 220 7.50 5.04 1.22
N VAL A 221 7.27 5.06 2.53
CA VAL A 221 8.00 4.25 3.50
C VAL A 221 7.04 3.40 4.31
N HIS A 222 7.45 2.17 4.62
CA HIS A 222 6.72 1.34 5.56
C HIS A 222 6.94 1.85 7.00
N GLU A 223 5.94 1.78 7.86
CA GLU A 223 6.03 2.40 9.19
C GLU A 223 7.01 1.73 10.16
N ARG A 224 7.34 0.46 9.89
CA ARG A 224 8.37 -0.27 10.61
C ARG A 224 9.78 0.03 10.09
N MET A 225 9.88 0.76 8.97
CA MET A 225 11.17 1.13 8.40
C MET A 225 11.75 2.30 9.19
N ASP A 226 12.93 2.10 9.73
CA ASP A 226 13.67 3.14 10.42
C ASP A 226 14.56 3.86 9.40
N MET A 227 14.14 5.06 8.99
CA MET A 227 14.86 5.89 8.02
C MET A 227 16.24 6.35 8.52
N ALA A 228 16.55 6.20 9.81
CA ALA A 228 17.86 6.47 10.36
C ALA A 228 18.90 5.38 10.04
N ARG A 229 18.45 4.19 9.62
CA ARG A 229 19.35 3.06 9.28
C ARG A 229 19.85 3.17 7.85
N GLU A 230 21.12 2.87 7.62
CA GLU A 230 21.70 2.86 6.28
C GLU A 230 20.90 1.97 5.31
N GLU A 231 20.52 0.77 5.77
CA GLU A 231 19.75 -0.24 5.03
C GLU A 231 18.26 0.07 4.83
N ALA A 232 17.79 1.26 5.25
CA ALA A 232 16.39 1.62 5.06
C ALA A 232 16.05 1.62 3.57
N TRP A 233 14.96 0.96 3.19
CA TRP A 233 14.44 1.01 1.83
C TRP A 233 13.12 1.80 1.77
N TRP A 234 12.87 2.39 0.60
CA TRP A 234 11.70 3.21 0.34
C TRP A 234 11.25 3.01 -1.11
N ILE A 235 10.01 3.38 -1.40
CA ILE A 235 9.49 3.44 -2.75
C ILE A 235 9.55 4.90 -3.19
N GLU A 236 10.46 5.22 -4.08
CA GLU A 236 10.54 6.51 -4.73
C GLU A 236 9.40 6.67 -5.74
N VAL A 237 8.68 7.79 -5.69
CA VAL A 237 7.60 8.13 -6.62
C VAL A 237 8.05 9.26 -7.52
N ARG A 238 8.04 9.04 -8.84
CA ARG A 238 8.47 10.01 -9.85
C ARG A 238 7.45 10.15 -10.95
N PHE A 239 7.24 11.37 -11.44
CA PHE A 239 6.40 11.63 -12.60
C PHE A 239 7.22 12.07 -13.80
N HIS A 240 6.95 11.40 -14.92
CA HIS A 240 7.56 11.68 -16.20
C HIS A 240 6.51 12.22 -17.16
N ALA A 241 6.65 13.48 -17.56
CA ALA A 241 5.69 14.20 -18.38
C ALA A 241 5.91 13.97 -19.89
N ASP A 242 6.13 12.71 -20.28
CA ASP A 242 6.48 12.32 -21.67
C ASP A 242 5.27 12.24 -22.61
N GLY A 243 4.11 12.70 -22.16
CA GLY A 243 2.87 12.65 -22.92
C GLY A 243 2.22 11.27 -22.90
N HIS A 244 1.33 11.04 -23.86
CA HIS A 244 0.59 9.78 -23.95
C HIS A 244 1.50 8.67 -24.48
N LEU A 245 1.58 7.56 -23.73
CA LEU A 245 2.29 6.36 -24.16
C LEU A 245 1.30 5.32 -24.68
N ASP A 246 1.67 4.69 -25.80
CA ASP A 246 0.92 3.55 -26.35
C ASP A 246 1.09 2.32 -25.45
N ASP A 247 -0.03 1.69 -25.08
CA ASP A 247 -0.01 0.50 -24.25
C ASP A 247 0.27 -0.73 -25.12
N LEU A 248 1.51 -1.22 -25.08
CA LEU A 248 1.94 -2.36 -25.89
C LEU A 248 1.21 -3.70 -25.63
N GLY A 249 0.16 -3.72 -24.82
CA GLY A 249 -0.59 -4.94 -24.51
C GLY A 249 0.33 -6.07 -24.04
N ALA A 250 -0.04 -7.31 -24.37
CA ALA A 250 0.57 -8.54 -23.86
C ALA A 250 2.05 -8.76 -24.25
N ASP A 251 2.67 -7.92 -25.10
CA ASP A 251 3.98 -8.20 -25.70
C ASP A 251 5.15 -7.35 -25.15
N LEU A 252 4.96 -6.71 -23.99
CA LEU A 252 5.99 -5.91 -23.32
C LEU A 252 7.31 -6.68 -23.14
N GLY A 253 7.23 -7.97 -22.81
CA GLY A 253 8.39 -8.82 -22.61
C GLY A 253 9.19 -9.10 -23.90
N ALA A 254 8.53 -9.24 -25.05
CA ALA A 254 9.23 -9.40 -26.33
C ALA A 254 9.84 -8.08 -26.80
N ALA A 255 9.09 -6.98 -26.67
CA ALA A 255 9.51 -5.64 -27.05
C ALA A 255 10.74 -5.17 -26.24
N LEU A 256 10.74 -5.40 -24.93
CA LEU A 256 11.87 -5.05 -24.06
C LEU A 256 13.02 -6.02 -24.13
N GLY A 257 12.82 -7.19 -24.74
CA GLY A 257 13.87 -8.16 -24.83
C GLY A 257 15.15 -7.56 -25.45
N SER A 258 15.07 -6.76 -26.50
CA SER A 258 16.29 -6.22 -27.11
C SER A 258 17.08 -5.23 -26.25
N ALA A 259 16.58 -4.80 -25.08
CA ALA A 259 17.28 -3.87 -24.20
C ALA A 259 18.30 -4.62 -23.29
N PRO A 260 19.59 -4.26 -23.33
CA PRO A 260 20.65 -5.01 -22.62
C PRO A 260 20.65 -4.82 -21.09
N THR A 261 20.10 -3.71 -20.57
CA THR A 261 20.13 -3.36 -19.14
C THR A 261 18.89 -3.81 -18.36
N VAL A 262 17.76 -3.93 -19.06
CA VAL A 262 16.54 -4.52 -18.49
C VAL A 262 16.74 -6.02 -18.52
N LEU A 263 17.01 -6.61 -17.36
CA LEU A 263 17.50 -7.98 -17.27
C LEU A 263 16.65 -8.95 -18.11
N ARG A 264 17.28 -9.46 -19.17
CA ARG A 264 16.87 -10.70 -19.82
C ARG A 264 17.40 -11.85 -18.99
N ASN A 265 16.47 -12.60 -18.44
CA ASN A 265 16.67 -13.88 -17.76
C ASN A 265 17.77 -14.72 -18.43
N THR A 266 18.81 -15.07 -17.68
CA THR A 266 19.60 -16.28 -17.90
C THR A 266 19.32 -17.20 -16.70
N ASP A 267 18.43 -18.16 -16.94
CA ASP A 267 18.21 -19.43 -16.24
C ASP A 267 17.75 -19.48 -14.76
N GLU A 268 17.72 -18.41 -13.96
CA GLU A 268 17.35 -18.49 -12.53
C GLU A 268 16.26 -17.52 -12.03
N GLY A 269 15.09 -17.50 -12.68
CA GLY A 269 13.86 -16.97 -12.05
C GLY A 269 13.73 -15.44 -11.98
N ILE A 270 14.44 -14.69 -12.81
CA ILE A 270 14.26 -13.22 -12.90
C ILE A 270 12.95 -12.90 -13.64
N LEU A 271 12.09 -12.12 -12.99
CA LEU A 271 10.77 -11.71 -13.47
C LEU A 271 10.91 -10.83 -14.73
N LYS A 272 10.45 -11.35 -15.87
CA LYS A 272 10.36 -10.59 -17.13
C LYS A 272 9.48 -9.36 -16.92
N PRO A 273 9.73 -8.25 -17.64
CA PRO A 273 8.81 -7.13 -17.65
C PRO A 273 7.38 -7.61 -17.94
N LYS A 274 6.46 -7.31 -17.03
CA LYS A 274 5.07 -7.79 -17.08
C LYS A 274 4.14 -6.59 -17.17
N TRP A 275 3.27 -6.60 -18.17
CA TRP A 275 2.15 -5.67 -18.27
C TRP A 275 0.96 -6.21 -17.49
N HIS A 276 0.33 -5.35 -16.70
CA HIS A 276 -0.84 -5.67 -15.89
C HIS A 276 -2.03 -4.83 -16.34
N GLY A 277 -2.76 -5.33 -17.34
CA GLY A 277 -3.85 -4.59 -17.98
C GLY A 277 -5.00 -4.17 -17.05
N ASN A 278 -5.21 -4.88 -15.94
CA ASN A 278 -6.27 -4.59 -14.97
C ASN A 278 -6.10 -3.24 -14.28
N TYR A 279 -4.86 -2.86 -13.98
CA TYR A 279 -4.52 -1.59 -13.32
C TYR A 279 -3.53 -0.75 -14.12
N ARG A 280 -3.32 -1.09 -15.40
CA ARG A 280 -2.57 -0.30 -16.39
C ARG A 280 -1.16 0.05 -15.94
N ALA A 281 -0.46 -0.94 -15.40
CA ALA A 281 0.91 -0.76 -14.99
C ALA A 281 1.84 -1.81 -15.58
N ALA A 282 3.08 -1.41 -15.84
CA ALA A 282 4.18 -2.32 -16.12
C ALA A 282 5.04 -2.51 -14.87
N THR A 283 5.62 -3.68 -14.69
CA THR A 283 6.59 -3.96 -13.61
C THR A 283 7.83 -4.63 -14.19
N TRP A 284 9.02 -4.24 -13.74
CA TRP A 284 10.29 -4.86 -14.14
C TRP A 284 11.36 -4.70 -13.05
N LEU A 285 12.43 -5.50 -13.18
CA LEU A 285 13.65 -5.38 -12.40
C LEU A 285 14.78 -4.89 -13.31
N GLU A 286 15.61 -3.99 -12.79
CA GLU A 286 16.83 -3.51 -13.45
C GLU A 286 18.05 -3.93 -12.61
N ALA A 287 19.03 -4.59 -13.22
CA ALA A 287 20.28 -4.94 -12.52
C ALA A 287 21.18 -3.73 -12.37
N ARG A 288 21.88 -3.67 -11.25
CA ARG A 288 22.95 -2.72 -11.00
C ARG A 288 24.32 -3.43 -11.11
N PRO A 289 25.40 -2.68 -11.42
CA PRO A 289 26.75 -3.24 -11.49
C PRO A 289 27.26 -3.83 -10.16
N ASP A 290 26.71 -3.38 -9.03
CA ASP A 290 27.06 -3.83 -7.68
C ASP A 290 26.33 -5.12 -7.26
N GLY A 291 25.61 -5.77 -8.18
CA GLY A 291 24.86 -7.00 -7.92
C GLY A 291 23.50 -6.80 -7.25
N ARG A 292 23.12 -5.54 -6.94
CA ARG A 292 21.79 -5.18 -6.44
C ARG A 292 20.83 -4.93 -7.61
N TYR A 293 19.56 -4.72 -7.29
CA TYR A 293 18.50 -4.48 -8.27
C TYR A 293 17.77 -3.18 -7.97
N ASP A 294 17.23 -2.54 -8.99
CA ASP A 294 16.17 -1.56 -8.82
C ASP A 294 14.85 -2.21 -9.23
N ALA A 295 13.84 -2.14 -8.36
CA ALA A 295 12.53 -2.69 -8.63
C ALA A 295 11.56 -1.60 -9.05
N HIS A 296 10.92 -1.75 -10.21
CA HIS A 296 10.13 -0.70 -10.80
C HIS A 296 8.67 -1.12 -11.04
N ALA A 297 7.77 -0.15 -10.91
CA ALA A 297 6.46 -0.19 -11.52
C ALA A 297 6.15 1.15 -12.21
N ALA A 298 5.52 1.12 -13.37
CA ALA A 298 5.11 2.30 -14.13
C ALA A 298 3.61 2.27 -14.33
N TYR A 299 2.90 3.24 -13.76
CA TYR A 299 1.46 3.43 -13.94
C TYR A 299 1.21 4.48 -15.03
N LEU A 300 0.47 4.09 -16.07
CA LEU A 300 0.17 4.98 -17.18
C LEU A 300 -0.91 6.00 -16.80
N VAL A 301 -0.63 7.28 -17.05
CA VAL A 301 -1.59 8.38 -16.95
C VAL A 301 -1.76 9.05 -18.31
N ARG A 302 -2.73 9.94 -18.44
CA ARG A 302 -3.04 10.59 -19.73
C ARG A 302 -1.85 11.32 -20.36
N HIS A 303 -1.05 12.01 -19.56
CA HIS A 303 0.02 12.91 -20.04
C HIS A 303 1.41 12.52 -19.54
N GLY A 304 1.59 11.25 -19.19
CA GLY A 304 2.89 10.76 -18.75
C GLY A 304 2.84 9.42 -18.03
N VAL A 305 3.86 9.19 -17.21
CA VAL A 305 4.03 7.96 -16.44
C VAL A 305 4.34 8.30 -14.99
N LEU A 306 3.60 7.66 -14.08
CA LEU A 306 3.93 7.66 -12.66
C LEU A 306 4.75 6.42 -12.34
N GLN A 307 6.05 6.61 -12.09
CA GLN A 307 7.00 5.54 -11.80
C GLN A 307 7.21 5.39 -10.30
N TYR A 308 7.21 4.14 -9.85
CA TYR A 308 7.56 3.68 -8.52
C TYR A 308 8.85 2.92 -8.61
N THR A 309 9.84 3.28 -7.79
CA THR A 309 11.15 2.61 -7.78
C THR A 309 11.58 2.32 -6.36
N VAL A 310 11.91 1.06 -6.05
CA VAL A 310 12.70 0.72 -4.86
C VAL A 310 14.14 0.52 -5.32
N PRO A 311 15.06 1.43 -4.97
CA PRO A 311 16.42 1.37 -5.48
C PRO A 311 17.29 0.41 -4.67
N ALA A 312 18.28 -0.17 -5.34
CA ALA A 312 19.42 -0.87 -4.74
C ALA A 312 19.02 -1.97 -3.73
N VAL A 313 18.05 -2.79 -4.09
CA VAL A 313 17.60 -3.93 -3.28
C VAL A 313 18.50 -5.14 -3.45
N SER A 314 18.62 -5.91 -2.38
CA SER A 314 19.35 -7.17 -2.36
C SER A 314 18.71 -8.20 -3.30
N VAL A 315 19.45 -9.26 -3.60
CA VAL A 315 19.00 -10.40 -4.41
C VAL A 315 17.80 -11.07 -3.72
N GLU A 316 17.83 -11.14 -2.40
CA GLU A 316 16.84 -11.78 -1.53
C GLU A 316 15.54 -10.98 -1.44
N ASP A 317 15.62 -9.65 -1.42
CA ASP A 317 14.46 -8.76 -1.22
C ASP A 317 13.82 -8.29 -2.54
N ARG A 318 14.41 -8.60 -3.70
CA ARG A 318 13.96 -8.11 -5.01
C ARG A 318 12.48 -8.39 -5.30
N GLU A 319 11.96 -9.53 -4.87
CA GLU A 319 10.56 -9.90 -5.09
C GLU A 319 9.62 -9.07 -4.21
N VAL A 320 9.98 -8.89 -2.94
CA VAL A 320 9.23 -8.07 -1.99
C VAL A 320 9.18 -6.62 -2.49
N ALA A 321 10.33 -6.09 -2.94
CA ALA A 321 10.44 -4.76 -3.50
C ALA A 321 9.57 -4.57 -4.75
N LEU A 322 9.60 -5.53 -5.69
CA LEU A 322 8.76 -5.47 -6.89
C LEU A 322 7.27 -5.57 -6.56
N ARG A 323 6.88 -6.44 -5.62
CA ARG A 323 5.50 -6.54 -5.12
C ARG A 323 5.04 -5.22 -4.48
N ALA A 324 5.93 -4.53 -3.75
CA ALA A 324 5.63 -3.23 -3.17
C ALA A 324 5.40 -2.14 -4.23
N CYS A 325 6.28 -2.03 -5.23
CA CYS A 325 6.10 -1.13 -6.38
C CYS A 325 4.79 -1.43 -7.12
N ARG A 326 4.52 -2.71 -7.39
CA ARG A 326 3.30 -3.18 -8.04
C ARG A 326 2.05 -2.81 -7.26
N LEU A 327 2.08 -2.96 -5.94
CA LEU A 327 0.96 -2.57 -5.06
C LEU A 327 0.68 -1.07 -5.15
N MET A 328 1.71 -0.21 -5.13
CA MET A 328 1.52 1.24 -5.24
C MET A 328 0.95 1.63 -6.60
N ALA A 329 1.48 1.06 -7.69
CA ALA A 329 0.93 1.27 -9.03
C ALA A 329 -0.53 0.78 -9.14
N ALA A 330 -0.85 -0.39 -8.57
CA ALA A 330 -2.20 -0.95 -8.61
C ALA A 330 -3.24 -0.13 -7.81
N ARG A 331 -2.80 0.56 -6.76
CA ARG A 331 -3.65 1.44 -5.95
C ARG A 331 -3.75 2.86 -6.50
N SER A 332 -3.05 3.18 -7.59
CA SER A 332 -3.08 4.52 -8.16
C SER A 332 -4.37 4.77 -8.92
N GLU A 333 -5.01 5.89 -8.62
CA GLU A 333 -6.29 6.29 -9.20
C GLU A 333 -6.12 7.64 -9.89
N THR A 334 -6.34 7.70 -11.20
CA THR A 334 -6.39 8.98 -11.92
C THR A 334 -7.69 9.72 -11.63
N ASP A 335 -7.64 11.05 -11.59
CA ASP A 335 -8.84 11.90 -11.62
C ASP A 335 -9.78 11.47 -12.77
N ARG A 336 -11.09 11.64 -12.57
CA ARG A 336 -12.10 11.29 -13.59
C ARG A 336 -11.83 12.04 -14.90
N GLY A 337 -11.76 11.32 -16.02
CA GLY A 337 -11.44 11.90 -17.35
C GLY A 337 -9.94 12.06 -17.63
N TRP A 338 -9.08 11.63 -16.71
CA TRP A 338 -7.63 11.57 -16.88
C TRP A 338 -7.12 10.14 -17.02
N THR A 339 -8.01 9.19 -17.28
CA THR A 339 -7.62 7.81 -17.49
C THR A 339 -7.06 7.64 -18.91
N PRO A 340 -6.06 6.76 -19.14
CA PRO A 340 -5.57 6.48 -20.49
C PRO A 340 -6.66 6.02 -21.48
N ARG A 341 -7.67 5.27 -20.98
CA ARG A 341 -8.76 4.74 -21.81
C ARG A 341 -9.70 5.81 -22.34
N ASP A 342 -9.83 6.93 -21.63
CA ASP A 342 -10.68 8.04 -22.08
C ASP A 342 -10.17 8.65 -23.40
N TYR A 343 -8.92 8.37 -23.78
CA TYR A 343 -8.30 8.81 -25.04
C TYR A 343 -8.20 7.72 -26.12
N GLN A 344 -8.01 6.45 -25.72
CA GLN A 344 -7.91 5.33 -26.67
C GLN A 344 -9.17 5.13 -27.53
N ALA A 345 -10.34 5.59 -27.08
CA ALA A 345 -11.59 5.53 -27.84
C ALA A 345 -11.53 6.29 -29.19
N GLY A 346 -10.50 7.12 -29.39
CA GLY A 346 -10.30 7.94 -30.58
C GLY A 346 -9.17 7.50 -31.52
N ASN A 347 -8.66 6.25 -31.48
CA ASN A 347 -7.62 5.78 -32.41
C ASN A 347 -6.46 6.80 -32.55
N ASP A 348 -6.02 7.30 -31.39
CA ASP A 348 -5.11 8.43 -31.33
C ASP A 348 -3.72 7.96 -31.80
N LYS A 349 -3.40 8.26 -33.07
CA LYS A 349 -2.11 7.94 -33.69
C LYS A 349 -0.96 8.78 -33.14
N ASP A 350 -1.24 9.63 -32.16
CA ASP A 350 -0.34 10.66 -31.66
C ASP A 350 0.49 10.22 -30.45
N ALA A 351 0.46 8.94 -30.07
CA ALA A 351 1.41 8.40 -29.11
C ALA A 351 2.84 8.52 -29.66
N GLY A 352 3.64 9.43 -29.09
CA GLY A 352 4.99 9.73 -29.56
C GLY A 352 5.99 8.60 -29.32
N MET A 353 5.71 7.73 -28.36
CA MET A 353 6.51 6.53 -28.08
C MET A 353 5.65 5.45 -27.39
N THR A 354 6.10 4.21 -27.53
CA THR A 354 5.52 3.06 -26.83
C THR A 354 6.07 2.92 -25.42
N LEU A 355 5.35 2.23 -24.53
CA LEU A 355 5.83 1.96 -23.16
C LEU A 355 7.19 1.22 -23.12
N ALA A 356 7.45 0.29 -24.04
CA ALA A 356 8.73 -0.42 -24.08
C ALA A 356 9.89 0.50 -24.51
N GLN A 357 9.64 1.39 -25.47
CA GLN A 357 10.61 2.40 -25.87
C GLN A 357 10.90 3.35 -24.71
N TRP A 358 9.87 3.77 -23.97
CA TRP A 358 10.01 4.59 -22.78
C TRP A 358 10.85 3.89 -21.69
N ILE A 359 10.52 2.66 -21.32
CA ILE A 359 11.29 1.88 -20.32
C ILE A 359 12.75 1.72 -20.78
N SER A 360 12.98 1.45 -22.07
CA SER A 360 14.34 1.33 -22.62
C SER A 360 15.12 2.65 -22.55
N ALA A 361 14.45 3.77 -22.80
CA ALA A 361 15.05 5.11 -22.67
C ALA A 361 15.42 5.42 -21.22
N GLN A 362 14.55 5.10 -20.25
CA GLN A 362 14.83 5.27 -18.83
C GLN A 362 16.04 4.44 -18.36
N ALA A 363 16.11 3.17 -18.78
CA ALA A 363 17.26 2.32 -18.46
C ALA A 363 18.59 2.86 -19.06
N ALA A 364 18.53 3.48 -20.24
CA ALA A 364 19.68 4.12 -20.86
C ALA A 364 20.13 5.39 -20.12
N GLU A 365 19.18 6.21 -19.65
CA GLU A 365 19.45 7.40 -18.82
C GLU A 365 20.15 7.02 -17.52
N VAL A 366 19.63 5.99 -16.83
CA VAL A 366 20.22 5.48 -15.58
C VAL A 366 21.63 4.93 -15.82
N ALA A 367 21.84 4.16 -16.90
CA ALA A 367 23.17 3.65 -17.25
C ALA A 367 24.16 4.80 -17.55
N ALA A 368 23.72 5.85 -18.24
CA ALA A 368 24.55 7.02 -18.53
C ALA A 368 24.91 7.80 -17.26
N GLY A 369 23.95 8.01 -16.34
CA GLY A 369 24.21 8.68 -15.06
C GLY A 369 25.24 7.95 -14.21
N ARG A 370 25.13 6.62 -14.12
CA ARG A 370 26.08 5.78 -13.36
C ARG A 370 27.48 5.79 -13.94
N ALA A 371 27.62 5.86 -15.27
CA ALA A 371 28.95 5.93 -15.89
C ALA A 371 29.70 7.18 -15.43
N VAL A 372 29.00 8.32 -15.34
CA VAL A 372 29.56 9.59 -14.86
C VAL A 372 29.95 9.50 -13.37
N GLU A 373 29.12 8.89 -12.52
CA GLU A 373 29.43 8.68 -11.11
C GLU A 373 30.70 7.83 -10.94
N SER A 374 30.84 6.74 -11.71
CA SER A 374 32.00 5.84 -11.64
C SER A 374 33.32 6.51 -12.04
N GLU A 375 33.29 7.45 -12.98
CA GLU A 375 34.48 8.22 -13.37
C GLU A 375 34.86 9.27 -12.33
N SER A 376 33.86 9.85 -11.65
CA SER A 376 34.08 10.88 -10.62
C SER A 376 34.66 10.34 -9.30
N GLY A 377 34.39 9.08 -8.95
CA GLY A 377 34.90 8.45 -7.73
C GLY A 377 36.32 7.87 -7.84
N ALA A 378 36.93 7.90 -9.02
CA ALA A 378 38.26 7.31 -9.28
C ALA A 378 39.43 8.30 -9.23
N GLY A 379 39.18 9.60 -8.99
CA GLY A 379 40.18 10.66 -8.89
C GLY A 379 40.28 11.22 -7.48
#